data_AF-A0A4R9J9F7-F1
#
_entry.id   AF-A0A4R9J9F7-F1
#
_cell.length_a   1.000
_cell.length_b   1.000
_cell.length_c   1.000
_cell.angle_alpha   90.00
_cell.angle_beta   90.00
_cell.angle_gamma   90.00
#
_symmetry.space_group_name_H-M   'P 1'
#
loop_
_entity.id
_entity.type
_entity.pdbx_description
1 polymer ?
#
loop_
_entity_poly.entity_id
_entity_poly.type
_entity_poly.pdbx_seq_one_letter_code
_entity_poly.pdbx_strand_id
1 'polypeptide(L)'
;MASKNLIDTGKLLEDLRKTAGQVLKKDVGTYAGFSEKQLRDIVKQAAELQQGIIAGEISKENEAYFSQGIKDMTVNFANTLEGLALVTVEKLWNAIVDAVWAAIEKGIGTSIQKPK
;
A
#
# COMPACT_ATOMS: atom_id res chain seq x y z
N MET A 1 0.38 34.56 -28.61
CA MET A 1 -0.53 33.41 -28.84
C MET A 1 0.21 32.17 -28.36
N ALA A 2 -0.32 31.44 -27.39
CA ALA A 2 0.29 30.17 -26.98
C ALA A 2 0.05 29.14 -28.09
N SER A 3 1.12 28.54 -28.59
CA SER A 3 1.06 27.52 -29.64
C SER A 3 0.33 26.29 -29.11
N LYS A 4 -0.84 25.97 -29.67
CA LYS A 4 -1.54 24.72 -29.39
C LYS A 4 -0.77 23.59 -30.06
N ASN A 5 -0.27 22.65 -29.27
CA ASN A 5 0.47 21.50 -29.75
C ASN A 5 -0.33 20.23 -29.48
N LEU A 6 -0.38 19.33 -30.48
CA LEU A 6 -0.95 18.01 -30.30
C LEU A 6 -0.15 17.23 -29.26
N ILE A 7 -0.84 16.35 -28.52
CA ILE A 7 -0.20 15.45 -27.55
C ILE A 7 0.69 14.48 -28.32
N ASP A 8 1.95 14.39 -27.90
CA ASP A 8 2.84 13.29 -28.25
C ASP A 8 2.44 12.06 -27.42
N THR A 9 1.78 11.11 -28.08
CA THR A 9 1.24 9.90 -27.44
C THR A 9 2.34 8.95 -26.97
N GLY A 10 3.49 8.93 -27.65
CA GLY A 10 4.64 8.10 -27.27
C GLY A 10 5.25 8.61 -25.97
N LYS A 11 5.47 9.92 -25.89
CA LYS A 11 5.98 10.57 -24.67
C LYS A 11 5.00 10.45 -23.50
N LEU A 12 3.70 10.66 -23.75
CA LEU A 12 2.69 10.50 -22.71
C LEU A 12 2.69 9.07 -22.15
N LEU A 13 2.77 8.05 -23.01
CA LEU A 13 2.82 6.65 -22.55
C LEU A 13 4.06 6.37 -21.68
N GLU A 14 5.22 6.94 -22.03
CA GLU A 14 6.44 6.83 -21.23
C GLU A 14 6.28 7.51 -19.86
N ASP A 15 5.76 8.75 -19.84
CA ASP A 15 5.52 9.52 -18.62
C ASP A 15 4.52 8.80 -17.69
N LEU A 16 3.47 8.18 -18.25
CA LEU A 16 2.50 7.39 -17.49
C LEU A 16 3.14 6.13 -16.87
N ARG A 17 3.94 5.38 -17.65
CA ARG A 17 4.66 4.20 -17.14
C ARG A 17 5.61 4.58 -16.01
N LYS A 18 6.33 5.68 -16.17
CA LYS A 18 7.24 6.20 -15.15
C LYS A 18 6.50 6.61 -13.87
N THR A 19 5.41 7.35 -14.01
CA THR A 19 4.57 7.79 -12.90
C THR A 19 4.01 6.59 -12.12
N ALA A 20 3.43 5.62 -12.83
CA ALA A 20 2.92 4.40 -12.23
C ALA A 20 4.02 3.62 -11.50
N GLY A 21 5.18 3.45 -12.12
CA GLY A 21 6.32 2.77 -11.52
C GLY A 21 6.83 3.45 -10.25
N GLN A 22 6.83 4.78 -10.19
CA GLN A 22 7.24 5.54 -9.00
C GLN A 22 6.29 5.34 -7.82
N VAL A 23 4.97 5.40 -8.06
CA VAL A 23 3.94 5.17 -7.03
C VAL A 23 4.08 3.75 -6.48
N LEU A 24 4.09 2.75 -7.36
CA LEU A 24 4.15 1.34 -6.96
C LEU A 24 5.44 1.01 -6.21
N LYS A 25 6.60 1.46 -6.70
CA LYS A 25 7.90 1.16 -6.07
C LYS A 25 7.99 1.70 -4.65
N LYS A 26 7.48 2.92 -4.41
CA LYS A 26 7.51 3.56 -3.09
C LYS A 26 6.64 2.81 -2.09
N ASP A 27 5.41 2.52 -2.47
CA ASP A 27 4.43 1.91 -1.58
C ASP A 27 4.76 0.43 -1.31
N VAL A 28 5.15 -0.35 -2.34
CA VAL A 28 5.60 -1.75 -2.18
C VAL A 28 6.78 -1.87 -1.22
N GLY A 29 7.79 -0.99 -1.35
CA GLY A 29 8.95 -1.01 -0.44
C GLY A 29 8.57 -0.72 1.01
N THR A 30 7.64 0.22 1.22
CA THR A 30 7.12 0.54 2.56
C THR A 30 6.36 -0.64 3.17
N TYR A 31 5.53 -1.31 2.36
CA TYR A 31 4.70 -2.43 2.83
C TYR A 31 5.51 -3.69 3.10
N ALA A 32 6.58 -3.92 2.35
CA ALA A 32 7.52 -5.01 2.63
C ALA A 32 8.11 -4.87 4.04
N GLY A 33 8.61 -3.69 4.41
CA GLY A 33 9.16 -3.43 5.74
C GLY A 33 8.12 -3.56 6.87
N PHE A 34 6.91 -3.03 6.66
CA PHE A 34 5.80 -3.23 7.59
C PHE A 34 5.46 -4.71 7.77
N SER A 35 5.33 -5.45 6.67
CA SER A 35 4.95 -6.86 6.68
C SER A 35 5.98 -7.72 7.40
N GLU A 36 7.26 -7.50 7.11
CA GLU A 36 8.34 -8.20 7.79
C GLU A 36 8.30 -7.96 9.32
N LYS A 37 8.11 -6.71 9.74
CA LYS A 37 8.02 -6.38 11.17
C LYS A 37 6.83 -7.09 11.83
N GLN A 38 5.63 -6.96 11.27
CA GLN A 38 4.42 -7.55 11.86
C GLN A 38 4.49 -9.08 11.94
N LEU A 39 5.03 -9.74 10.89
CA LEU A 39 5.20 -11.18 10.89
C LEU A 39 6.22 -11.63 11.96
N ARG A 40 7.31 -10.88 12.16
CA ARG A 40 8.27 -11.16 13.24
C ARG A 40 7.63 -11.02 14.61
N ASP A 41 6.79 -10.02 14.83
CA ASP A 41 6.08 -9.82 16.08
C ASP A 41 5.07 -10.96 16.35
N ILE A 42 4.34 -11.42 15.33
CA ILE A 42 3.43 -12.59 15.43
C ILE A 42 4.21 -13.86 15.79
N VAL A 43 5.34 -14.11 15.11
CA VAL A 43 6.20 -15.27 15.39
C VAL A 43 6.74 -15.22 16.82
N LYS A 44 7.19 -14.05 17.27
CA LYS A 44 7.68 -13.85 18.63
C LYS A 44 6.59 -14.17 19.65
N GLN A 45 5.38 -13.63 19.46
CA GLN A 45 4.26 -13.87 20.39
C GLN A 45 3.87 -15.35 20.44
N ALA A 46 3.91 -16.05 19.30
CA ALA A 46 3.66 -17.49 19.24
C ALA A 46 4.74 -18.30 19.98
N ALA A 47 6.01 -17.92 19.84
CA ALA A 47 7.12 -18.56 20.56
C ALA A 47 7.03 -18.34 22.07
N GLU A 48 6.67 -17.12 22.51
CA GLU A 48 6.47 -16.79 23.92
C GLU A 48 5.31 -17.61 24.52
N LEU A 49 4.18 -17.73 23.81
CA LEU A 49 3.08 -18.59 24.25
C LEU A 49 3.54 -20.04 24.39
N GLN A 50 4.24 -20.58 23.39
CA GLN A 50 4.75 -21.95 23.44
C GLN A 50 5.67 -22.17 24.65
N GLN A 51 6.61 -21.24 24.90
CA GLN A 51 7.54 -21.33 26.02
C GLN A 51 6.80 -21.27 27.36
N GLY A 52 5.85 -20.35 27.53
CA GLY A 52 5.06 -20.24 28.75
C GLY A 52 4.22 -21.48 29.04
N ILE A 53 3.70 -22.15 28.00
CA ILE A 53 3.00 -23.45 28.15
C ILE A 53 3.98 -24.53 28.61
N ILE A 54 5.15 -24.66 27.97
CA ILE A 54 6.16 -25.67 28.32
C ILE A 54 6.67 -25.47 29.77
N ALA A 55 6.86 -24.22 30.17
CA ALA A 55 7.32 -23.86 31.51
C ALA A 55 6.23 -24.01 32.60
N GLY A 56 4.97 -24.25 32.22
CA GLY A 56 3.84 -24.29 33.15
C GLY A 56 3.42 -22.93 33.69
N GLU A 57 3.92 -21.84 33.10
CA GLU A 57 3.59 -20.45 33.45
C GLU A 57 2.23 -20.03 32.87
N ILE A 58 1.84 -20.63 31.75
CA ILE A 58 0.53 -20.42 31.11
C ILE A 58 -0.33 -21.66 31.39
N SER A 59 -1.42 -21.44 32.15
CA SER A 59 -2.42 -22.48 32.39
C SER A 59 -3.27 -22.72 31.15
N LYS A 60 -3.89 -23.91 31.07
CA LYS A 60 -4.85 -24.24 30.01
C LYS A 60 -6.00 -23.26 29.86
N GLU A 61 -6.45 -22.65 30.97
CA GLU A 61 -7.50 -21.62 30.93
C GLU A 61 -7.01 -20.33 30.27
N ASN A 62 -5.73 -19.99 30.44
CA ASN A 62 -5.13 -18.79 29.85
C ASN A 62 -4.63 -19.02 28.41
N GLU A 63 -4.38 -20.27 27.99
CA GLU A 63 -3.97 -20.60 26.61
C GLU A 63 -4.92 -20.01 25.56
N ALA A 64 -6.23 -20.09 25.79
CA ALA A 64 -7.24 -19.57 24.88
C ALA A 64 -7.14 -18.05 24.71
N TYR A 65 -6.87 -17.33 25.80
CA TYR A 65 -6.69 -15.87 25.77
C TYR A 65 -5.49 -15.47 24.92
N PHE A 66 -4.33 -16.08 25.16
CA PHE A 66 -3.12 -15.79 24.39
C PHE A 66 -3.22 -16.22 22.92
N SER A 67 -3.84 -17.38 22.66
CA SER A 67 -4.08 -17.86 21.29
C SER A 67 -5.01 -16.92 20.52
N GLN A 68 -6.04 -16.39 21.18
CA GLN A 68 -6.92 -15.39 20.57
C GLN A 68 -6.16 -14.10 20.26
N GLY A 69 -5.27 -13.65 21.15
CA GLY A 69 -4.40 -12.49 20.88
C GLY A 69 -3.54 -12.66 19.63
N ILE A 70 -2.92 -13.83 19.43
CA ILE A 70 -2.14 -14.13 18.22
C ILE A 70 -3.02 -14.12 16.96
N LYS A 71 -4.23 -14.69 17.07
CA LYS A 71 -5.21 -14.65 15.97
C LYS A 71 -5.58 -13.21 15.62
N ASP A 72 -5.85 -12.37 16.61
CA ASP A 72 -6.21 -10.97 16.41
C ASP A 72 -5.06 -10.19 15.78
N MET A 73 -3.81 -10.40 16.20
CA MET A 73 -2.63 -9.83 15.55
C MET A 73 -2.54 -10.22 14.07
N THR A 74 -2.83 -11.48 13.75
CA THR A 74 -2.80 -12.00 12.38
C THR A 74 -3.90 -11.41 11.51
N VAL A 75 -5.13 -11.32 12.04
CA VAL A 75 -6.27 -10.69 11.35
C VAL A 75 -6.00 -9.20 11.11
N ASN A 76 -5.50 -8.49 12.12
CA ASN A 76 -5.18 -7.07 12.02
C ASN A 76 -4.07 -6.81 11.00
N PHE A 77 -3.06 -7.68 10.93
CA PHE A 77 -2.04 -7.61 9.89
C PHE A 77 -2.66 -7.71 8.49
N ALA A 78 -3.52 -8.70 8.25
CA ALA A 78 -4.19 -8.89 6.96
C ALA A 78 -5.05 -7.68 6.57
N ASN A 79 -5.90 -7.20 7.48
CA ASN A 79 -6.76 -6.04 7.25
C ASN A 79 -5.96 -4.77 6.96
N THR A 80 -4.83 -4.58 7.65
CA THR A 80 -3.96 -3.43 7.41
C THR A 80 -3.32 -3.52 6.01
N LEU A 81 -2.85 -4.72 5.63
CA LEU A 81 -2.26 -4.92 4.30
C LEU A 81 -3.28 -4.68 3.18
N GLU A 82 -4.52 -5.11 3.37
CA GLU A 82 -5.63 -4.82 2.44
C GLU A 82 -5.87 -3.32 2.31
N GLY A 83 -6.00 -2.59 3.42
CA GLY A 83 -6.19 -1.14 3.39
C GLY A 83 -5.04 -0.40 2.71
N LEU A 84 -3.80 -0.83 2.96
CA LEU A 84 -2.61 -0.29 2.30
C LEU A 84 -2.63 -0.55 0.78
N ALA A 85 -3.04 -1.74 0.34
CA ALA A 85 -3.18 -2.07 -1.07
C ALA A 85 -4.23 -1.19 -1.76
N LEU A 86 -5.39 -1.00 -1.12
CA LEU A 86 -6.46 -0.13 -1.63
C LEU A 86 -5.98 1.32 -1.81
N VAL A 87 -5.29 1.87 -0.81
CA VAL A 87 -4.69 3.22 -0.88
C VAL A 87 -3.65 3.33 -1.99
N THR A 88 -2.86 2.27 -2.25
CA THR A 88 -1.90 2.26 -3.37
C THR A 88 -2.61 2.34 -4.72
N VAL A 89 -3.70 1.58 -4.89
CA VAL A 89 -4.50 1.61 -6.11
C VAL A 89 -5.11 2.99 -6.33
N GLU A 90 -5.65 3.61 -5.27
CA GLU A 90 -6.21 4.98 -5.34
C GLU A 90 -5.15 6.01 -5.74
N LYS A 91 -3.97 5.98 -5.11
CA LYS A 91 -2.85 6.87 -5.47
C LYS A 91 -2.40 6.67 -6.90
N LEU A 92 -2.33 5.42 -7.36
CA LEU A 92 -1.93 5.08 -8.73
C LEU A 92 -2.91 5.68 -9.74
N TRP A 93 -4.20 5.46 -9.54
CA TRP A 93 -5.25 6.02 -10.40
C TRP A 93 -5.20 7.56 -10.41
N ASN A 94 -5.10 8.19 -9.23
CA ASN A 94 -5.04 9.65 -9.11
C ASN A 94 -3.83 10.22 -9.85
N ALA A 95 -2.65 9.61 -9.69
CA ALA A 95 -1.43 10.04 -10.35
C ALA A 95 -1.52 9.90 -11.88
N ILE A 96 -2.17 8.85 -12.39
CA ILE A 96 -2.40 8.66 -13.83
C ILE A 96 -3.35 9.74 -14.36
N VAL A 97 -4.47 9.99 -13.69
CA VAL A 97 -5.43 11.04 -14.08
C VAL A 97 -4.74 12.40 -14.09
N ASP A 98 -3.96 12.71 -13.06
CA ASP A 98 -3.21 13.96 -12.96
C ASP A 98 -2.21 14.13 -14.12
N ALA A 99 -1.48 13.07 -14.47
CA ALA A 99 -0.52 13.10 -15.58
C ALA A 99 -1.21 13.28 -16.94
N VAL A 100 -2.35 12.61 -17.17
CA VAL A 100 -3.16 12.80 -18.39
C VAL A 100 -3.68 14.23 -18.49
N TRP A 101 -4.27 14.76 -17.42
CA TRP A 101 -4.79 16.13 -17.44
C TRP A 101 -3.69 17.16 -17.64
N ALA A 102 -2.55 17.00 -16.98
CA ALA A 102 -1.41 17.89 -17.17
C ALA A 102 -0.92 17.89 -18.63
N ALA A 103 -0.93 16.74 -19.30
CA ALA A 103 -0.59 16.66 -20.72
C ALA A 103 -1.62 17.38 -21.62
N ILE A 104 -2.91 17.23 -21.32
CA ILE A 104 -3.98 17.93 -22.03
C ILE A 104 -3.84 19.45 -21.87
N GLU A 105 -3.75 19.93 -20.62
CA GLU A 105 -3.63 21.35 -20.28
C GLU A 105 -2.41 21.99 -20.95
N LYS A 106 -1.28 21.27 -20.97
CA LYS A 106 -0.07 21.69 -21.67
C LYS A 106 -0.26 21.82 -23.18
N GLY A 107 -1.02 20.91 -23.79
CA GLY A 107 -1.30 20.94 -25.23
C GLY A 107 -2.21 22.11 -25.64
N ILE A 108 -3.22 22.41 -24.83
CA ILE A 108 -4.21 23.47 -25.11
C ILE A 108 -3.81 24.86 -24.56
N GLY A 109 -2.83 24.91 -23.65
CA GLY A 109 -2.32 26.14 -23.04
C GLY A 109 -3.26 26.79 -22.02
N THR A 110 -4.19 26.02 -21.44
CA THR A 110 -5.14 26.47 -20.41
C THR A 110 -5.50 25.32 -19.47
N SER A 111 -5.89 25.65 -18.24
CA SER A 111 -6.39 24.66 -17.28
C SER A 111 -7.84 24.27 -17.57
N ILE A 112 -8.17 23.01 -17.30
CA ILE A 112 -9.52 22.45 -17.45
C ILE A 112 -9.91 21.68 -16.19
N GLN A 113 -11.22 21.58 -15.94
CA GLN A 113 -11.72 20.85 -14.78
C GLN A 113 -11.39 19.35 -14.88
N LYS A 114 -10.82 18.80 -13.81
CA LYS A 114 -10.65 17.36 -13.62
C LYS A 114 -11.99 16.73 -13.16
N PRO A 115 -12.38 15.57 -13.70
CA PRO A 115 -13.50 14.81 -13.17
C PRO A 115 -13.21 14.41 -11.72
N LYS A 116 -14.26 14.39 -10.90
CA LYS A 116 -14.19 13.92 -9.51
C LYS A 116 -14.30 12.40 -9.46
#